data_AF-A0A7C7CAZ8-F1
#
_entry.id   AF-A0A7C7CAZ8-F1
#
_cell.length_a   1.000
_cell.length_b   1.000
_cell.length_c   1.000
_cell.angle_alpha   90.00
_cell.angle_beta   90.00
_cell.angle_gamma   90.00
#
_symmetry.space_group_name_H-M   'P 1'
#
loop_
_entity.id
_entity.type
_entity.pdbx_description
1 polymer ?
#
loop_
_entity_poly.entity_id
_entity_poly.type
_entity_poly.pdbx_seq_one_letter_code
_entity_poly.pdbx_strand_id
1 'polypeptide(L)' 'MSIEAQTAKVYFAPTKGRRYLTKGSAIHNEARAIIYKHYPREPYESDTGYFCDIGETRPMYFTRKYKALCEALRNTIK' A
#
# COMPACT_ATOMS: atom_id res chain seq x y z
N MET A 1 -21.85 -7.27 -30.98
CA MET A 1 -20.97 -6.64 -29.98
C MET A 1 -19.56 -7.12 -30.24
N SER A 2 -18.64 -6.21 -30.55
CA SER A 2 -17.21 -6.48 -30.71
C SER A 2 -16.46 -5.99 -29.48
N ILE A 3 -15.39 -6.70 -29.10
CA ILE A 3 -14.48 -6.26 -28.06
C ILE A 3 -13.46 -5.31 -28.69
N GLU A 4 -13.18 -4.19 -28.04
CA GLU A 4 -12.25 -3.17 -28.52
C GLU A 4 -11.08 -2.98 -27.55
N ALA A 5 -9.87 -2.85 -28.08
CA ALA A 5 -8.69 -2.54 -27.29
C ALA A 5 -8.66 -1.05 -26.93
N GLN A 6 -8.44 -0.74 -25.66
CA GLN A 6 -8.35 0.63 -25.15
C GLN A 6 -7.07 0.85 -24.35
N THR A 7 -6.49 2.04 -24.48
CA THR A 7 -5.37 2.48 -23.66
C THR A 7 -5.88 3.31 -22.48
N ALA A 8 -5.43 2.98 -21.27
CA ALA A 8 -5.77 3.73 -20.07
C ALA A 8 -4.50 4.24 -19.37
N LYS A 9 -4.60 5.42 -18.75
CA LYS A 9 -3.55 5.91 -17.84
C LYS A 9 -3.52 5.01 -16.60
N VAL A 10 -2.34 4.47 -16.29
CA VAL A 10 -2.11 3.63 -15.12
C VAL A 10 -1.01 4.22 -14.25
N TYR A 11 -1.09 3.97 -12.95
CA TYR A 11 -0.13 4.38 -11.94
C TYR A 11 0.54 3.13 -11.37
N PHE A 12 1.86 3.04 -11.51
CA PHE A 12 2.63 1.90 -11.01
C PHE A 12 3.17 2.18 -9.61
N ALA A 13 2.91 1.26 -8.67
CA ALA A 13 3.41 1.29 -7.31
C ALA A 13 4.61 0.31 -7.21
N PRO A 14 5.86 0.81 -7.16
CA PRO A 14 7.04 -0.03 -7.33
C PRO A 14 7.29 -0.96 -6.15
N THR A 15 7.12 -0.50 -4.91
CA THR A 15 7.30 -1.35 -3.73
C THR A 15 6.22 -2.40 -3.63
N LYS A 16 4.98 -2.08 -4.03
CA LYS A 16 3.89 -3.06 -4.08
C LYS A 16 3.96 -3.99 -5.29
N GLY A 17 4.64 -3.59 -6.36
CA GLY A 17 4.74 -4.33 -7.62
C GLY A 17 3.44 -4.39 -8.42
N ARG A 18 2.53 -3.42 -8.25
CA ARG A 18 1.19 -3.46 -8.88
C ARG A 18 0.85 -2.16 -9.60
N ARG A 19 0.09 -2.28 -10.69
CA ARG A 19 -0.51 -1.15 -11.44
C ARG A 19 -1.92 -0.87 -10.95
N TYR A 20 -2.27 0.41 -10.93
CA TYR A 20 -3.54 0.93 -10.45
C TYR A 20 -4.13 1.89 -11.48
N LEU A 21 -5.46 1.90 -11.59
CA LEU A 21 -6.19 2.81 -12.48
C LEU A 21 -6.29 4.23 -11.90
N THR A 22 -6.13 4.39 -10.58
CA THR A 22 -6.26 5.68 -9.91
C THR A 22 -4.98 6.05 -9.15
N LYS A 23 -4.63 7.34 -9.18
CA LYS A 23 -3.46 7.89 -8.46
C LYS A 23 -3.56 7.63 -6.96
N GLY A 24 -4.76 7.82 -6.38
CA GLY A 24 -4.99 7.61 -4.95
C GLY A 24 -4.76 6.16 -4.52
N SER A 25 -5.28 5.19 -5.26
CA SER A 25 -5.08 3.77 -4.91
C SER A 25 -3.60 3.36 -5.00
N ALA A 26 -2.87 3.85 -6.01
CA ALA A 26 -1.42 3.65 -6.10
C ALA A 26 -0.69 4.19 -4.87
N ILE A 27 -0.96 5.46 -4.50
CA ILE A 27 -0.31 6.11 -3.35
C ILE A 27 -0.58 5.34 -2.05
N HIS A 28 -1.83 5.02 -1.75
CA HIS A 28 -2.19 4.35 -0.50
C HIS A 28 -1.60 2.95 -0.38
N ASN A 29 -1.58 2.20 -1.49
CA ASN A 29 -1.00 0.85 -1.50
C ASN A 29 0.53 0.89 -1.44
N GLU A 30 1.16 1.85 -2.11
CA GLU A 30 2.60 2.05 -2.06
C GLU A 30 3.06 2.45 -0.66
N ALA A 31 2.37 3.40 -0.02
CA ALA A 31 2.67 3.81 1.36
C ALA A 31 2.58 2.63 2.33
N ARG A 32 1.55 1.79 2.22
CA ARG A 32 1.42 0.56 3.02
C ARG A 32 2.55 -0.43 2.72
N ALA A 33 2.87 -0.64 1.44
CA ALA A 33 3.95 -1.55 1.05
C ALA A 33 5.30 -1.13 1.62
N ILE A 34 5.60 0.17 1.61
CA ILE A 34 6.82 0.72 2.22
C ILE A 34 6.84 0.44 3.73
N ILE A 35 5.72 0.68 4.44
CA ILE A 35 5.65 0.40 5.88
C ILE A 35 5.86 -1.08 6.16
N TYR A 36 5.15 -1.97 5.45
CA TYR A 36 5.25 -3.41 5.65
C TYR A 36 6.58 -4.02 5.18
N LYS A 37 7.33 -3.34 4.30
CA LYS A 37 8.70 -3.73 3.97
C LYS A 37 9.64 -3.60 5.17
N HIS A 38 9.39 -2.62 6.04
CA HIS A 38 10.17 -2.40 7.27
C HIS A 38 9.60 -3.15 8.48
N TYR A 39 8.29 -3.36 8.49
CA TYR A 39 7.57 -4.05 9.55
C TYR A 39 6.68 -5.13 8.94
N PRO A 40 7.27 -6.28 8.56
CA PRO A 40 6.51 -7.36 7.94
C PRO A 40 5.36 -7.80 8.83
N ARG A 41 4.21 -8.08 8.21
CA ARG A 41 3.09 -8.71 8.92
C ARG A 41 3.41 -10.19 9.06
N GLU A 42 3.35 -10.68 10.29
CA GLU A 42 3.51 -12.11 10.54
C GLU A 42 2.24 -12.87 10.12
N PRO A 43 2.38 -14.10 9.61
CA PRO A 43 1.22 -14.94 9.35
C PRO A 43 0.46 -15.21 10.64
N TYR A 44 -0.85 -15.43 10.50
CA TYR A 44 -1.67 -15.86 11.63
C TYR A 44 -1.26 -17.28 12.04
N GLU A 45 -0.95 -17.47 13.31
CA GLU A 45 -0.63 -18.75 13.91
C GLU A 45 -1.91 -19.37 14.49
N SER A 46 -2.39 -20.46 13.91
CA SER A 46 -3.66 -21.09 14.32
C SER A 46 -3.64 -21.66 15.73
N ASP A 47 -2.47 -22.11 16.18
CA ASP A 47 -2.33 -22.88 17.42
C ASP A 47 -2.33 -21.97 18.65
N THR A 48 -1.82 -20.75 18.50
CA THR A 48 -1.75 -19.73 19.56
C THR A 48 -2.77 -18.60 19.37
N GLY A 49 -3.34 -18.48 18.16
CA GLY A 49 -4.14 -17.33 17.74
C GLY A 49 -3.31 -16.05 17.55
N TYR A 50 -1.99 -16.14 17.59
CA TYR A 50 -1.10 -14.99 17.52
C TYR A 50 -0.96 -14.47 16.09
N PHE A 51 -0.91 -13.14 15.95
CA PHE A 51 -0.45 -12.48 14.73
C PHE A 51 0.17 -11.13 15.10
N CYS A 52 1.19 -10.72 14.35
CA CYS A 52 1.83 -9.42 14.55
C CYS A 52 1.57 -8.52 13.35
N ASP A 53 0.83 -7.43 13.59
CA ASP A 53 0.65 -6.33 12.63
C ASP A 53 1.05 -5.01 13.30
N ILE A 54 1.87 -4.21 12.63
CA ILE A 54 2.25 -2.88 13.12
C ILE A 54 1.05 -1.93 13.23
N GLY A 55 0.02 -2.15 12.40
CA GLY A 55 -1.24 -1.41 12.49
C GLY A 55 -1.95 -1.62 13.83
N GLU A 56 -1.75 -2.78 14.48
CA GLU A 56 -2.39 -3.12 15.76
C GLU A 56 -1.47 -2.90 16.95
N THR A 57 -0.20 -3.29 16.82
CA THR A 57 0.79 -3.13 17.90
C THR A 57 1.19 -1.67 18.12
N ARG A 58 1.22 -0.85 17.05
CA ARG A 58 1.63 0.57 17.11
C ARG A 58 0.75 1.46 16.20
N PRO A 59 -0.56 1.57 16.46
CA PRO A 59 -1.53 2.22 15.56
C PRO A 59 -1.23 3.70 15.31
N MET A 60 -0.81 4.44 16.34
CA MET A 60 -0.48 5.87 16.19
C MET A 60 0.77 6.09 15.33
N TYR A 61 1.80 5.25 15.50
CA TYR A 61 3.00 5.31 14.68
C TYR A 61 2.69 4.98 13.22
N PHE A 62 1.93 3.90 12.99
CA PHE A 62 1.47 3.49 11.66
C PHE A 62 0.71 4.63 10.99
N THR A 63 -0.28 5.22 11.67
CA THR A 63 -1.12 6.29 11.13
C THR A 63 -0.30 7.53 10.76
N ARG A 64 0.63 7.95 11.62
CA ARG A 64 1.51 9.10 11.36
C ARG A 64 2.41 8.85 10.14
N LYS A 65 3.08 7.70 10.11
CA LYS A 65 3.99 7.34 9.02
C LYS A 65 3.23 7.18 7.70
N TYR A 66 2.05 6.56 7.74
CA TYR A 66 1.18 6.39 6.58
C TYR A 66 0.73 7.72 6.00
N LYS A 67 0.27 8.67 6.82
CA LYS A 67 -0.12 10.02 6.37
C LYS A 67 1.05 10.76 5.73
N ALA A 68 2.20 10.80 6.40
CA ALA A 68 3.40 11.46 5.89
C ALA A 68 3.87 10.87 4.55
N LEU A 69 3.85 9.53 4.41
CA LEU A 69 4.20 8.87 3.15
C LEU A 69 3.18 9.17 2.04
N CYS A 70 1.88 9.17 2.36
CA CYS A 70 0.86 9.51 1.36
C CYS A 70 1.02 10.94 0.84
N GLU A 71 1.34 11.90 1.70
CA GLU A 71 1.59 13.29 1.33
C GLU A 71 2.87 13.42 0.49
N ALA A 72 3.97 12.79 0.91
CA ALA A 72 5.21 12.78 0.15
C ALA A 72 5.04 12.18 -1.25
N LEU A 73 4.34 11.03 -1.35
CA LEU A 73 4.06 10.37 -2.63
C LEU A 73 3.11 11.17 -3.53
N ARG A 74 2.19 11.93 -2.94
CA ARG A 74 1.30 12.81 -3.71
C ARG A 74 2.07 13.93 -4.40
N ASN A 75 3.11 14.45 -3.74
CA ASN A 75 3.97 15.52 -4.24
C ASN A 75 5.02 15.04 -5.26
N THR A 76 5.43 13.77 -5.22
CA THR A 76 6.41 13.22 -6.17
C THR A 76 5.80 12.81 -7.51
N ILE A 77 4.53 12.40 -7.53
CA ILE A 77 3.84 12.01 -8.76
C ILE A 77 3.45 13.27 -9.55
N LYS A 78 4.22 13.55 -10.61
CA LYS A 78 3.94 14.58 -11.62
C LYS A 78 2.74 14.22 -12.49
#